data_AF-A0A2U3LWC4-F1
#
_entry.id   AF-A0A2U3LWC4-F1
#
_cell.length_a   1.000
_cell.length_b   1.000
_cell.length_c   1.000
_cell.angle_alpha   90.00
_cell.angle_beta   90.00
_cell.angle_gamma   90.00
#
_symmetry.space_group_name_H-M   'P 1'
#
loop_
_entity.id
_entity.type
_entity.pdbx_description
1 polymer ?
#
loop_
_entity_poly.entity_id
_entity_poly.type
_entity_poly.pdbx_seq_one_letter_code
_entity_poly.pdbx_strand_id
1 'polypeptide(L)'
;MRVTSLIVLWIAAAPLFAQEGHLSLGHEDWEGVRLHFSAMFEPPDPVAGKEIDSMLVVGESGGHRLIFDRNQKRYFGYDVRMEPRASGTFLLRIEPLNLTKKQSDGLAVDASWTKLGLPRYPVVPDIRVGDTVTIDLLVNPATGQKIVDYISLKRSIDRSVPQDFSLAEVVLEWNNPSISVNGKPVESSPPGGGTTGSALWFYLPGHGEYVISLVPNPKLGFRKAGQVSDRILTFSDGGVMYRLESSSRIAPGLGVYNVYVRHSASSRPNGTFIFGSADRPEYLIHE
;
A
#
# COMPACT_ATOMS: atom_id res chain seq x y z
N MET A 1 10.52 11.76 -50.86
CA MET A 1 11.22 11.06 -49.76
C MET A 1 10.39 11.22 -48.50
N ARG A 2 9.79 10.13 -48.00
CA ARG A 2 9.09 10.12 -46.70
C ARG A 2 10.09 9.64 -45.65
N VAL A 3 10.32 10.47 -44.63
CA VAL A 3 11.12 10.08 -43.46
C VAL A 3 10.17 9.36 -42.51
N THR A 4 10.32 8.05 -42.43
CA THR A 4 9.58 7.20 -41.49
C THR A 4 10.25 7.31 -40.13
N SER A 5 9.59 7.94 -39.15
CA SER A 5 10.05 7.98 -37.77
C SER A 5 10.04 6.57 -37.18
N LEU A 6 11.21 6.08 -36.79
CA LEU A 6 11.38 4.84 -36.04
C LEU A 6 11.05 5.13 -34.57
N ILE A 7 9.95 4.60 -34.06
CA ILE A 7 9.70 4.51 -32.62
C ILE A 7 10.54 3.34 -32.12
N VAL A 8 11.60 3.62 -31.37
CA VAL A 8 12.40 2.59 -30.70
C VAL A 8 11.78 2.34 -29.34
N LEU A 9 11.12 1.19 -29.20
CA LEU A 9 10.70 0.64 -27.92
C LEU A 9 11.89 -0.10 -27.30
N TRP A 10 12.52 0.50 -26.29
CA TRP A 10 13.57 -0.19 -25.54
C TRP A 10 12.92 -1.18 -24.56
N ILE A 11 12.98 -2.47 -24.89
CA ILE A 11 12.78 -3.56 -23.93
C ILE A 11 14.13 -3.76 -23.23
N ALA A 12 14.35 -3.04 -22.14
CA ALA A 12 15.50 -3.30 -21.27
C ALA A 12 15.19 -4.56 -20.43
N ALA A 13 15.70 -5.71 -20.87
CA ALA A 13 15.72 -6.92 -20.06
C ALA A 13 16.87 -6.82 -19.04
N ALA A 14 16.62 -6.17 -17.90
CA ALA A 14 17.47 -6.29 -16.73
C ALA A 14 16.92 -7.43 -15.85
N PRO A 15 17.75 -8.38 -15.38
CA PRO A 15 17.32 -9.35 -14.38
C PRO A 15 17.22 -8.61 -13.04
N LEU A 16 16.10 -7.91 -12.81
CA LEU A 16 15.75 -7.41 -11.49
C LEU A 16 15.29 -8.61 -10.65
N PHE A 17 16.24 -9.30 -9.99
CA PHE A 17 15.95 -9.86 -8.67
C PHE A 17 16.00 -8.72 -7.62
N ALA A 18 15.38 -7.59 -7.95
CA ALA A 18 15.14 -6.53 -6.99
C ALA A 18 13.99 -7.00 -6.12
N GLN A 19 14.20 -6.93 -4.80
CA GLN A 19 13.19 -7.22 -3.79
C GLN A 19 11.88 -6.58 -4.21
N GLU A 20 10.91 -7.41 -4.60
CA GLU A 20 9.58 -6.93 -4.94
C GLU A 20 8.98 -6.28 -3.70
N GLY A 21 8.54 -5.03 -3.84
CA GLY A 21 7.78 -4.39 -2.77
C GLY A 21 6.57 -5.24 -2.39
N HIS A 22 6.33 -5.34 -1.08
CA HIS A 22 5.28 -6.18 -0.51
C HIS A 22 3.90 -5.52 -0.55
N LEU A 23 3.89 -4.23 -0.88
CA LEU A 23 2.66 -3.47 -1.04
C LEU A 23 1.88 -3.91 -2.25
N SER A 24 0.64 -4.31 -1.99
CA SER A 24 -0.33 -4.53 -3.05
C SER A 24 -1.68 -3.90 -2.75
N LEU A 25 -2.37 -3.60 -3.84
CA LEU A 25 -3.72 -3.08 -3.86
C LEU A 25 -4.58 -3.98 -4.74
N GLY A 26 -5.77 -4.32 -4.26
CA GLY A 26 -6.82 -4.98 -5.03
C GLY A 26 -8.12 -4.23 -4.88
N HIS A 27 -8.98 -4.35 -5.88
CA HIS A 27 -10.37 -3.87 -5.84
C HIS A 27 -11.31 -4.99 -6.28
N GLU A 28 -12.56 -4.95 -5.83
CA GLU A 28 -13.57 -5.96 -6.19
C GLU A 28 -13.82 -6.00 -7.70
N ASP A 29 -13.77 -4.84 -8.35
CA ASP A 29 -13.95 -4.69 -9.80
C ASP A 29 -12.74 -5.16 -10.62
N TRP A 30 -11.65 -5.62 -9.99
CA TRP A 30 -10.41 -5.96 -10.70
C TRP A 30 -10.29 -7.45 -11.03
N GLU A 31 -11.39 -8.20 -10.99
CA GLU A 31 -11.45 -9.62 -11.38
C GLU A 31 -10.40 -10.52 -10.67
N GLY A 32 -10.07 -10.16 -9.42
CA GLY A 32 -9.05 -10.86 -8.63
C GLY A 32 -7.60 -10.53 -9.00
N VAL A 33 -7.38 -9.56 -9.89
CA VAL A 33 -6.06 -8.99 -10.20
C VAL A 33 -5.71 -7.90 -9.18
N ARG A 34 -4.44 -7.86 -8.80
CA ARG A 34 -3.85 -6.91 -7.86
C ARG A 34 -2.69 -6.17 -8.52
N LEU A 35 -2.50 -4.94 -8.09
CA LEU A 35 -1.33 -4.14 -8.41
C LEU A 35 -0.32 -4.31 -7.28
N HIS A 36 0.89 -4.74 -7.62
CA HIS A 36 2.03 -4.80 -6.71
C HIS A 36 2.96 -3.63 -7.02
N PHE A 37 3.42 -2.94 -5.97
CA PHE A 37 4.22 -1.71 -6.10
C PHE A 37 5.62 -1.93 -5.56
N SER A 38 6.62 -1.43 -6.27
CA SER A 38 8.01 -1.49 -5.86
C SER A 38 8.73 -0.23 -6.29
N ALA A 39 8.98 0.67 -5.34
CA ALA A 39 9.72 1.89 -5.59
C ALA A 39 11.23 1.63 -5.46
N MET A 40 12.03 2.15 -6.39
CA MET A 40 13.49 1.96 -6.43
C MET A 40 14.22 3.22 -6.90
N PHE A 41 15.49 3.36 -6.52
CA PHE A 41 16.39 4.36 -7.11
C PHE A 41 16.99 3.86 -8.43
N GLU A 42 17.10 4.75 -9.41
CA GLU A 42 17.77 4.48 -10.69
C GLU A 42 18.83 5.55 -11.03
N PRO A 43 20.11 5.18 -11.21
CA PRO A 43 20.66 3.86 -10.92
C PRO A 43 20.53 3.51 -9.42
N PRO A 44 20.60 2.22 -9.05
CA PRO A 44 20.53 1.81 -7.65
C PRO A 44 21.56 2.55 -6.81
N ASP A 45 21.12 3.10 -5.69
CA ASP A 45 22.00 3.75 -4.72
C ASP A 45 22.43 2.71 -3.68
N PRO A 46 23.73 2.41 -3.54
CA PRO A 46 24.21 1.46 -2.54
C PRO A 46 24.22 2.04 -1.12
N VAL A 47 24.07 3.37 -0.95
CA VAL A 47 24.17 4.10 0.32
C VAL A 47 22.82 4.63 0.79
N ALA A 48 21.99 5.18 -0.11
CA ALA A 48 20.58 5.43 0.20
C ALA A 48 19.94 4.06 0.39
N GLY A 49 19.59 3.72 1.63
CA GLY A 49 19.15 2.38 2.01
C GLY A 49 18.13 1.80 1.03
N LYS A 50 18.12 0.47 0.92
CA LYS A 50 17.32 -0.34 -0.02
C LYS A 50 15.81 -0.04 -0.08
N GLU A 51 15.28 0.82 0.78
CA GLU A 51 13.86 0.92 1.06
C GLU A 51 13.38 2.37 1.02
N ILE A 52 12.37 2.60 0.19
CA ILE A 52 11.70 3.88 0.02
C ILE A 52 10.45 3.87 0.90
N ASP A 53 10.33 4.84 1.81
CA ASP A 53 9.19 4.99 2.71
C ASP A 53 7.90 5.11 1.91
N SER A 54 7.02 4.12 2.05
CA SER A 54 5.88 4.03 1.16
C SER A 54 4.64 3.46 1.84
N MET A 55 3.47 3.97 1.40
CA MET A 55 2.17 3.66 1.97
C MET A 55 1.12 3.54 0.86
N LEU A 56 0.10 2.73 1.12
CA LEU A 56 -1.14 2.68 0.36
C LEU A 56 -2.30 3.15 1.23
N VAL A 57 -3.19 3.95 0.65
CA VAL A 57 -4.53 4.20 1.18
C VAL A 57 -5.53 3.61 0.19
N VAL A 58 -6.44 2.76 0.66
CA VAL A 58 -7.48 2.20 -0.21
C VAL A 58 -8.57 3.24 -0.44
N GLY A 59 -8.98 3.41 -1.70
CA GLY A 59 -10.03 4.33 -2.13
C GLY A 59 -11.21 3.58 -2.76
N GLU A 60 -12.28 4.31 -3.12
CA GLU A 60 -13.54 3.74 -3.61
C GLU A 60 -13.47 3.04 -4.98
N SER A 61 -12.48 3.35 -5.81
CA SER A 61 -12.33 2.79 -7.17
C SER A 61 -10.88 2.44 -7.51
N GLY A 62 -10.05 2.31 -6.47
CA GLY A 62 -8.61 2.15 -6.61
C GLY A 62 -7.89 2.51 -5.32
N GLY A 63 -6.80 3.26 -5.42
CA GLY A 63 -6.05 3.63 -4.22
C GLY A 63 -5.08 4.76 -4.45
N HIS A 64 -4.51 5.21 -3.34
CA HIS A 64 -3.57 6.29 -3.28
C HIS A 64 -2.21 5.71 -2.90
N ARG A 65 -1.26 5.79 -3.83
CA ARG A 65 0.14 5.44 -3.60
C ARG A 65 0.86 6.67 -3.06
N LEU A 66 1.47 6.56 -1.88
CA LEU A 66 2.25 7.63 -1.27
C LEU A 66 3.67 7.19 -0.98
N ILE A 67 4.60 8.11 -1.21
CA ILE A 67 6.01 7.96 -0.92
C ILE A 67 6.50 9.21 -0.19
N PHE A 68 7.30 9.00 0.85
CA PHE A 68 7.72 10.05 1.77
C PHE A 68 9.24 10.21 1.75
N ASP A 69 9.69 11.46 1.67
CA ASP A 69 11.03 11.89 2.05
C ASP A 69 10.90 12.65 3.37
N ARG A 70 11.07 11.91 4.47
CA ARG A 70 10.92 12.48 5.82
C ARG A 70 12.02 13.48 6.16
N ASN A 71 13.22 13.27 5.63
CA ASN A 71 14.37 14.12 5.90
C ASN A 71 14.17 15.52 5.34
N GLN A 72 13.55 15.62 4.15
CA GLN A 72 13.25 16.90 3.53
C GLN A 72 11.82 17.39 3.79
N LYS A 73 11.01 16.61 4.53
CA LYS A 73 9.56 16.82 4.70
C LYS A 73 8.85 17.01 3.36
N ARG A 74 9.10 16.09 2.43
CA ARG A 74 8.45 16.08 1.12
C ARG A 74 7.72 14.78 0.93
N TYR A 75 6.63 14.81 0.19
CA TYR A 75 5.95 13.59 -0.20
C TYR A 75 5.43 13.74 -1.62
N PHE A 76 5.33 12.62 -2.31
CA PHE A 76 4.70 12.53 -3.61
C PHE A 76 3.86 11.28 -3.65
N GLY A 77 3.01 11.22 -4.67
CA GLY A 77 2.09 10.12 -4.81
C GLY A 77 1.20 10.33 -6.00
N TYR A 78 0.38 9.31 -6.24
CA TYR A 78 -0.56 9.30 -7.34
C TYR A 78 -1.76 8.46 -6.96
N ASP A 79 -2.88 8.76 -7.61
CA ASP A 79 -4.04 7.89 -7.59
C ASP A 79 -3.86 6.84 -8.68
N VAL A 80 -4.20 5.60 -8.35
CA VAL A 80 -4.14 4.48 -9.28
C VAL A 80 -5.50 3.84 -9.42
N ARG A 81 -5.93 3.69 -10.66
CA ARG A 81 -7.20 3.03 -11.02
C ARG A 81 -6.95 2.03 -12.14
N MET A 82 -7.62 0.90 -12.06
CA MET A 82 -7.60 -0.12 -13.08
C MET A 82 -9.03 -0.44 -13.52
N GLU A 83 -9.25 -0.53 -14.82
CA GLU A 83 -10.54 -0.90 -15.40
C GLU A 83 -10.35 -2.17 -16.24
N PRO A 84 -11.07 -3.26 -15.96
CA PRO A 84 -11.09 -4.42 -16.86
C PRO A 84 -11.61 -4.04 -18.26
N ARG A 85 -11.08 -4.72 -19.28
CA ARG A 85 -11.46 -4.59 -20.68
C ARG A 85 -11.68 -5.98 -21.30
N ALA A 86 -12.16 -5.99 -22.53
CA ALA A 86 -12.37 -7.23 -23.27
C ALA A 86 -11.07 -8.05 -23.38
N SER A 87 -11.21 -9.37 -23.50
CA SER A 87 -10.07 -10.28 -23.72
C SER A 87 -9.05 -10.33 -22.57
N GLY A 88 -9.47 -10.02 -21.34
CA GLY A 88 -8.62 -10.12 -20.14
C GLY A 88 -7.49 -9.10 -20.08
N THR A 89 -7.64 -7.98 -20.79
CA THR A 89 -6.77 -6.81 -20.65
C THR A 89 -7.35 -5.81 -19.67
N PHE A 90 -6.52 -4.88 -19.23
CA PHE A 90 -6.89 -3.82 -18.31
C PHE A 90 -6.44 -2.46 -18.87
N LEU A 91 -7.14 -1.42 -18.47
CA LEU A 91 -6.70 -0.03 -18.61
C LEU A 91 -6.21 0.46 -17.25
N LEU A 92 -4.93 0.82 -17.14
CA LEU A 92 -4.37 1.45 -15.94
C LEU A 92 -4.32 2.96 -16.12
N ARG A 93 -4.79 3.69 -15.10
CA ARG A 93 -4.72 5.15 -15.03
C ARG A 93 -3.91 5.53 -13.80
N ILE A 94 -2.88 6.33 -14.04
CA ILE A 94 -2.13 7.04 -13.01
C ILE A 94 -2.60 8.50 -13.06
N GLU A 95 -3.09 9.03 -11.95
CA GLU A 95 -3.69 10.36 -11.87
C GLU A 95 -3.00 11.18 -10.76
N PRO A 96 -3.04 12.52 -10.82
CA PRO A 96 -2.56 13.36 -9.72
C PRO A 96 -3.18 12.93 -8.40
N LEU A 97 -2.35 12.78 -7.37
CA LEU A 97 -2.81 12.37 -6.03
C LEU A 97 -3.97 13.27 -5.58
N ASN A 98 -5.15 12.70 -5.38
CA ASN A 98 -6.32 13.44 -4.98
C ASN A 98 -6.91 12.84 -3.70
N LEU A 99 -6.36 13.29 -2.57
CA LEU A 99 -6.85 12.91 -1.26
C LEU A 99 -7.94 13.88 -0.83
N THR A 100 -9.04 13.33 -0.35
CA THR A 100 -10.01 14.12 0.42
C THR A 100 -9.34 14.70 1.66
N LYS A 101 -9.88 15.80 2.19
CA LYS A 101 -9.39 16.36 3.47
C LYS A 101 -9.33 15.30 4.58
N LYS A 102 -10.31 14.39 4.59
CA LYS A 102 -10.38 13.28 5.56
C LYS A 102 -9.21 12.30 5.42
N GLN A 103 -8.81 11.98 4.20
CA GLN A 103 -7.66 11.11 3.92
C GLN A 103 -6.34 11.83 4.19
N SER A 104 -6.23 13.11 3.84
CA SER A 104 -5.03 13.90 4.13
C SER A 104 -4.81 14.12 5.62
N ASP A 105 -5.87 14.37 6.39
CA ASP A 105 -5.82 14.48 7.86
C ASP A 105 -5.38 13.15 8.52
N GLY A 106 -5.41 12.04 7.77
CA GLY A 106 -4.92 10.73 8.20
C GLY A 106 -3.57 10.32 7.68
N LEU A 107 -2.94 11.16 6.88
CA LEU A 107 -1.56 10.98 6.53
C LEU A 107 -0.67 11.52 7.64
N ALA A 108 0.51 10.94 7.71
CA ALA A 108 1.55 11.39 8.61
C ALA A 108 2.25 12.69 8.16
N VAL A 109 1.51 13.69 7.67
CA VAL A 109 2.03 14.95 7.12
C VAL A 109 1.27 16.14 7.70
N ASP A 110 2.02 17.22 7.97
CA ASP A 110 1.48 18.50 8.45
C ASP A 110 1.77 19.64 7.46
N ALA A 111 1.41 20.87 7.81
CA ALA A 111 1.60 22.05 6.96
C ALA A 111 3.07 22.36 6.62
N SER A 112 4.05 21.79 7.33
CA SER A 112 5.49 21.90 7.03
C SER A 112 5.94 20.96 5.91
N TRP A 113 5.09 20.03 5.47
CA TRP A 113 5.39 19.12 4.38
C TRP A 113 5.05 19.71 3.02
N THR A 114 5.90 19.40 2.02
CA THR A 114 5.68 19.80 0.63
C THR A 114 5.21 18.61 -0.19
N LYS A 115 4.03 18.73 -0.82
CA LYS A 115 3.55 17.79 -1.82
C LYS A 115 4.23 18.06 -3.17
N LEU A 116 4.87 17.05 -3.75
CA LEU A 116 5.42 17.10 -5.10
C LEU A 116 4.51 16.34 -6.08
N GLY A 117 4.42 16.83 -7.30
CA GLY A 117 3.74 16.13 -8.41
C GLY A 117 4.70 15.25 -9.19
N LEU A 118 4.17 14.21 -9.83
CA LEU A 118 4.95 13.38 -10.75
C LEU A 118 5.27 14.15 -12.04
N PRO A 119 6.38 13.82 -12.72
CA PRO A 119 6.70 14.37 -14.04
C PRO A 119 5.62 14.12 -15.09
N ARG A 120 4.95 12.95 -15.03
CA ARG A 120 3.88 12.54 -15.95
C ARG A 120 2.87 11.62 -15.26
N TYR A 121 1.65 11.63 -15.77
CA TYR A 121 0.52 10.81 -15.31
C TYR A 121 0.03 9.94 -16.48
N PRO A 122 0.61 8.75 -16.68
CA PRO A 122 0.30 7.92 -17.84
C PRO A 122 -1.08 7.25 -17.75
N VAL A 123 -1.67 7.05 -18.93
CA VAL A 123 -2.82 6.15 -19.15
C VAL A 123 -2.29 5.00 -20.01
N VAL A 124 -2.33 3.79 -19.49
CA VAL A 124 -1.71 2.61 -20.12
C VAL A 124 -2.80 1.60 -20.50
N PRO A 125 -3.19 1.53 -21.78
CA PRO A 125 -4.18 0.57 -22.25
C PRO A 125 -3.58 -0.83 -22.42
N ASP A 126 -4.47 -1.81 -22.50
CA ASP A 126 -4.20 -3.18 -22.95
C ASP A 126 -3.15 -3.97 -22.16
N ILE A 127 -2.94 -3.63 -20.88
CA ILE A 127 -2.04 -4.38 -20.00
C ILE A 127 -2.68 -5.70 -19.54
N ARG A 128 -1.85 -6.69 -19.23
CA ARG A 128 -2.25 -8.04 -18.85
C ARG A 128 -1.60 -8.44 -17.53
N VAL A 129 -2.13 -9.50 -16.93
CA VAL A 129 -1.47 -10.18 -15.82
C VAL A 129 -0.07 -10.63 -16.25
N GLY A 130 0.94 -10.32 -15.45
CA GLY A 130 2.35 -10.53 -15.75
C GLY A 130 3.06 -9.26 -16.26
N ASP A 131 2.33 -8.27 -16.76
CA ASP A 131 2.92 -7.01 -17.21
C ASP A 131 3.40 -6.18 -16.01
N THR A 132 4.45 -5.39 -16.25
CA THR A 132 4.94 -4.38 -15.30
C THR A 132 4.97 -3.03 -16.00
N VAL A 133 4.29 -2.05 -15.39
CA VAL A 133 4.30 -0.65 -15.82
C VAL A 133 5.30 0.10 -14.95
N THR A 134 6.21 0.85 -15.58
CA THR A 134 7.17 1.70 -14.87
C THR A 134 6.77 3.15 -14.96
N ILE A 135 6.92 3.87 -13.84
CA ILE A 135 6.71 5.32 -13.79
C ILE A 135 7.87 6.02 -13.09
N ASP A 136 8.36 7.09 -13.70
CA ASP A 136 9.29 7.99 -13.04
C ASP A 136 8.51 8.80 -12.00
N LEU A 137 8.87 8.64 -10.73
CA LEU A 137 8.22 9.34 -9.62
C LEU A 137 8.88 10.68 -9.33
N LEU A 138 10.20 10.70 -9.30
CA LEU A 138 11.01 11.88 -9.05
C LEU A 138 12.32 11.77 -9.83
N VAL A 139 12.84 12.91 -10.29
CA VAL A 139 14.15 13.00 -10.94
C VAL A 139 14.96 14.06 -10.21
N ASN A 140 16.13 13.70 -9.72
CA ASN A 140 17.10 14.66 -9.21
C ASN A 140 17.72 15.41 -10.40
N PRO A 141 17.47 16.72 -10.56
CA PRO A 141 17.95 17.46 -11.73
C PRO A 141 19.47 17.65 -11.74
N ALA A 142 20.14 17.54 -10.59
CA ALA A 142 21.58 17.71 -10.48
C ALA A 142 22.36 16.43 -10.84
N THR A 143 21.84 15.26 -10.45
CA THR A 143 22.52 13.97 -10.64
C THR A 143 21.92 13.12 -11.75
N GLY A 144 20.70 13.41 -12.19
CA GLY A 144 19.92 12.57 -13.11
C GLY A 144 19.36 11.29 -12.47
N GLN A 145 19.66 11.02 -11.20
CA GLN A 145 19.12 9.88 -10.47
C GLN A 145 17.60 10.01 -10.33
N LYS A 146 16.89 8.90 -10.48
CA LYS A 146 15.44 8.84 -10.39
C LYS A 146 14.98 8.01 -9.21
N ILE A 147 13.76 8.26 -8.79
CA ILE A 147 12.93 7.29 -8.08
C ILE A 147 11.92 6.77 -9.09
N VAL A 148 11.81 5.46 -9.25
CA VAL A 148 10.93 4.78 -10.21
C VAL A 148 10.01 3.83 -9.46
N ASP A 149 8.72 3.81 -9.78
CA ASP A 149 7.80 2.77 -9.29
C ASP A 149 7.59 1.72 -10.38
N TYR A 150 7.74 0.46 -9.98
CA TYR A 150 7.42 -0.70 -10.78
C TYR A 150 6.07 -1.25 -10.31
N ILE A 151 5.08 -1.17 -11.20
CA ILE A 151 3.70 -1.57 -10.92
C ILE A 151 3.41 -2.86 -11.70
N SER A 152 3.45 -4.00 -11.01
CA SER A 152 3.21 -5.30 -11.61
C SER A 152 1.76 -5.75 -11.42
N LEU A 153 1.15 -6.25 -12.49
CA LEU A 153 -0.19 -6.84 -12.45
C LEU A 153 -0.07 -8.33 -12.15
N LYS A 154 -0.63 -8.76 -11.02
CA LYS A 154 -0.59 -10.17 -10.60
C LYS A 154 -2.00 -10.65 -10.25
N ARG A 155 -2.31 -11.91 -10.52
CA ARG A 155 -3.40 -12.57 -9.75
C ARG A 155 -2.88 -12.84 -8.34
N SER A 156 -3.81 -12.98 -7.39
CA SER A 156 -3.47 -13.46 -6.04
C SER A 156 -2.52 -14.65 -6.14
N ILE A 157 -1.45 -14.59 -5.32
CA ILE A 157 -0.21 -15.36 -5.42
C ILE A 157 -0.45 -16.76 -6.01
N ASP A 158 0.01 -16.98 -7.23
CA ASP A 158 0.19 -18.33 -7.74
C ASP A 158 1.36 -18.96 -6.98
N ARG A 159 1.04 -19.76 -5.96
CA ARG A 159 2.02 -20.46 -5.11
C ARG A 159 2.64 -21.67 -5.81
N SER A 160 2.53 -21.76 -7.13
CA SER A 160 3.06 -22.86 -7.94
C SER A 160 4.59 -22.83 -8.09
N VAL A 161 5.23 -21.67 -7.88
CA VAL A 161 6.68 -21.53 -7.88
C VAL A 161 7.21 -21.64 -6.45
N PRO A 162 8.06 -22.65 -6.12
CA PRO A 162 8.73 -22.70 -4.84
C PRO A 162 9.58 -21.45 -4.62
N GLN A 163 9.41 -20.79 -3.48
CA GLN A 163 10.18 -19.62 -3.06
C GLN A 163 10.86 -19.93 -1.73
N ASP A 164 12.05 -19.39 -1.53
CA ASP A 164 12.73 -19.45 -0.23
C ASP A 164 11.96 -18.58 0.76
N PHE A 165 11.61 -19.16 1.92
CA PHE A 165 10.89 -18.42 2.95
C PHE A 165 11.79 -17.34 3.57
N SER A 166 11.36 -16.08 3.52
CA SER A 166 12.02 -14.98 4.21
C SER A 166 11.13 -14.35 5.27
N LEU A 167 11.70 -13.98 6.43
CA LEU A 167 10.97 -13.19 7.43
C LEU A 167 10.56 -11.81 6.91
N ALA A 168 11.24 -11.30 5.86
CA ALA A 168 10.85 -10.06 5.19
C ALA A 168 9.52 -10.19 4.44
N GLU A 169 9.14 -11.41 4.03
CA GLU A 169 7.90 -11.69 3.28
C GLU A 169 6.68 -11.88 4.20
N VAL A 170 6.85 -11.71 5.51
CA VAL A 170 5.76 -11.79 6.48
C VAL A 170 4.91 -10.53 6.36
N VAL A 171 3.88 -10.62 5.52
CA VAL A 171 2.93 -9.54 5.24
C VAL A 171 1.56 -9.85 5.84
N LEU A 172 0.83 -8.78 6.16
CA LEU A 172 -0.56 -8.83 6.51
C LEU A 172 -1.40 -8.48 5.29
N GLU A 173 -2.53 -9.19 5.12
CA GLU A 173 -3.54 -8.90 4.10
C GLU A 173 -4.84 -8.48 4.76
N TRP A 174 -5.53 -7.50 4.17
CA TRP A 174 -6.88 -7.15 4.59
C TRP A 174 -7.75 -6.86 3.37
N ASN A 175 -8.49 -7.90 2.97
CA ASN A 175 -9.34 -7.91 1.80
C ASN A 175 -10.82 -7.92 2.21
N ASN A 176 -11.62 -7.10 1.53
CA ASN A 176 -13.02 -6.78 1.80
C ASN A 176 -13.30 -6.64 3.30
N PRO A 177 -12.71 -5.62 3.94
CA PRO A 177 -12.64 -5.55 5.39
C PRO A 177 -13.99 -5.33 6.04
N SER A 178 -14.22 -5.93 7.21
CA SER A 178 -15.31 -5.54 8.10
C SER A 178 -14.80 -5.41 9.54
N ILE A 179 -15.46 -4.57 10.34
CA ILE A 179 -15.07 -4.32 11.72
C ILE A 179 -16.30 -4.41 12.62
N SER A 180 -16.09 -4.99 13.80
CA SER A 180 -17.02 -4.88 14.91
C SER A 180 -16.31 -4.40 16.19
N VAL A 181 -17.03 -3.60 16.97
CA VAL A 181 -16.59 -3.06 18.26
C VAL A 181 -17.53 -3.60 19.33
N ASN A 182 -16.98 -4.32 20.31
CA ASN A 182 -17.75 -5.02 21.36
C ASN A 182 -18.89 -5.88 20.76
N GLY A 183 -18.62 -6.55 19.64
CA GLY A 183 -19.58 -7.41 18.94
C GLY A 183 -20.60 -6.68 18.06
N LYS A 184 -20.61 -5.34 18.03
CA LYS A 184 -21.48 -4.55 17.17
C LYS A 184 -20.76 -4.19 15.87
N PRO A 185 -21.29 -4.55 14.68
CA PRO A 185 -20.72 -4.11 13.42
C PRO A 185 -20.65 -2.59 13.33
N VAL A 186 -19.56 -2.08 12.76
CA VAL A 186 -19.42 -0.66 12.43
C VAL A 186 -20.04 -0.44 11.05
N GLU A 187 -21.08 0.40 10.96
CA GLU A 187 -21.85 0.63 9.72
C GLU A 187 -21.07 1.36 8.62
N SER A 188 -19.92 1.95 8.94
CA SER A 188 -19.02 2.51 7.93
C SER A 188 -18.34 1.37 7.19
N SER A 189 -19.00 0.82 6.17
CA SER A 189 -18.38 -0.13 5.26
C SER A 189 -17.17 0.53 4.62
N PRO A 190 -15.96 -0.03 4.75
CA PRO A 190 -14.85 0.39 3.93
C PRO A 190 -15.20 0.28 2.45
N PRO A 191 -14.53 1.06 1.58
CA PRO A 191 -14.57 0.76 0.16
C PRO A 191 -14.17 -0.71 -0.06
N GLY A 192 -14.82 -1.36 -1.05
CA GLY A 192 -14.48 -2.71 -1.47
C GLY A 192 -12.99 -2.80 -1.87
N GLY A 193 -12.45 -4.02 -1.93
CA GLY A 193 -11.05 -4.24 -2.26
C GLY A 193 -10.18 -4.59 -1.07
N GLY A 194 -8.88 -4.38 -1.18
CA GLY A 194 -7.97 -4.83 -0.14
C GLY A 194 -6.53 -4.47 -0.37
N THR A 195 -5.74 -4.61 0.68
CA THR A 195 -4.33 -4.23 0.67
C THR A 195 -3.46 -5.26 1.37
N THR A 196 -2.19 -5.28 0.99
CA THR A 196 -1.15 -6.11 1.60
C THR A 196 0.03 -5.23 1.98
N GLY A 197 0.66 -5.49 3.11
CA GLY A 197 1.92 -4.86 3.53
C GLY A 197 2.39 -5.41 4.87
N SER A 198 3.59 -5.04 5.32
CA SER A 198 4.14 -5.53 6.60
C SER A 198 3.44 -4.91 7.82
N ALA A 199 2.75 -3.78 7.63
CA ALA A 199 1.84 -3.22 8.61
C ALA A 199 0.50 -2.87 7.96
N LEU A 200 -0.59 -3.14 8.67
CA LEU A 200 -1.92 -2.61 8.33
C LEU A 200 -2.21 -1.41 9.23
N TRP A 201 -2.99 -0.46 8.72
CA TRP A 201 -3.51 0.61 9.54
C TRP A 201 -4.94 0.95 9.17
N PHE A 202 -5.65 1.52 10.14
CA PHE A 202 -6.94 2.14 9.90
C PHE A 202 -7.23 3.24 10.89
N TYR A 203 -8.06 4.18 10.45
CA TYR A 203 -8.74 5.13 11.32
C TYR A 203 -10.20 4.70 11.51
N LEU A 204 -10.61 4.60 12.77
CA LEU A 204 -11.99 4.29 13.15
C LEU A 204 -12.62 5.52 13.84
N PRO A 205 -13.70 6.10 13.28
CA PRO A 205 -14.35 7.27 13.87
C PRO A 205 -14.76 7.05 15.33
N GLY A 206 -14.42 8.00 16.20
CA GLY A 206 -14.67 7.91 17.65
C GLY A 206 -13.69 7.01 18.42
N HIS A 207 -12.83 6.25 17.72
CA HIS A 207 -11.88 5.32 18.33
C HIS A 207 -10.42 5.67 18.04
N GLY A 208 -10.13 6.51 17.03
CA GLY A 208 -8.77 6.93 16.69
C GLY A 208 -8.12 6.04 15.62
N GLU A 209 -6.80 6.14 15.53
CA GLU A 209 -5.99 5.41 14.56
C GLU A 209 -5.30 4.19 15.20
N TYR A 210 -5.31 3.08 14.47
CA TYR A 210 -4.68 1.84 14.87
C TYR A 210 -3.67 1.42 13.80
N VAL A 211 -2.47 1.08 14.24
CA VAL A 211 -1.45 0.42 13.41
C VAL A 211 -1.23 -0.98 13.96
N ILE A 212 -1.24 -1.96 13.07
CA ILE A 212 -1.17 -3.40 13.38
C ILE A 212 0.09 -3.99 12.76
N SER A 213 0.82 -4.78 13.54
CA SER A 213 1.97 -5.57 13.06
C SER A 213 1.99 -6.98 13.69
N LEU A 214 2.62 -7.91 12.98
CA LEU A 214 2.99 -9.24 13.53
C LEU A 214 4.30 -9.20 14.32
N VAL A 215 5.09 -8.15 14.16
CA VAL A 215 6.41 -8.01 14.78
C VAL A 215 6.31 -7.06 15.99
N PRO A 216 6.86 -7.44 17.15
CA PRO A 216 6.90 -6.53 18.31
C PRO A 216 7.79 -5.32 18.00
N ASN A 217 7.29 -4.12 18.28
CA ASN A 217 8.12 -2.91 18.29
C ASN A 217 7.75 -1.96 19.45
N PRO A 218 8.12 -2.30 20.70
CA PRO A 218 7.74 -1.50 21.87
C PRO A 218 8.36 -0.09 21.86
N LYS A 219 9.48 0.12 21.16
CA LYS A 219 10.10 1.45 21.03
C LYS A 219 9.21 2.43 20.27
N LEU A 220 8.35 1.93 19.38
CA LEU A 220 7.37 2.73 18.65
C LEU A 220 5.97 2.72 19.32
N GLY A 221 5.86 2.22 20.55
CA GLY A 221 4.60 2.19 21.29
C GLY A 221 3.66 1.03 20.91
N PHE A 222 4.14 0.04 20.16
CA PHE A 222 3.34 -1.17 19.93
C PHE A 222 3.26 -2.01 21.20
N ARG A 223 2.04 -2.42 21.55
CA ARG A 223 1.77 -3.35 22.63
C ARG A 223 1.15 -4.62 22.08
N LYS A 224 1.50 -5.76 22.67
CA LYS A 224 0.81 -7.02 22.40
C LYS A 224 -0.64 -6.85 22.85
N ALA A 225 -1.58 -6.89 21.91
CA ALA A 225 -2.97 -6.49 22.18
C ALA A 225 -4.00 -7.54 21.76
N GLY A 226 -3.59 -8.58 21.03
CA GLY A 226 -4.51 -9.60 20.59
C GLY A 226 -3.87 -10.67 19.73
N GLN A 227 -4.68 -11.25 18.84
CA GLN A 227 -4.26 -12.33 17.96
C GLN A 227 -4.91 -12.26 16.58
N VAL A 228 -4.30 -12.95 15.63
CA VAL A 228 -4.85 -13.18 14.30
C VAL A 228 -4.82 -14.67 13.99
N SER A 229 -5.92 -15.16 13.44
CA SER A 229 -6.10 -16.54 13.01
C SER A 229 -6.97 -16.56 11.77
N ASP A 230 -6.45 -17.17 10.70
CA ASP A 230 -7.16 -17.28 9.43
C ASP A 230 -7.67 -15.91 8.94
N ARG A 231 -8.99 -15.72 8.86
CA ARG A 231 -9.66 -14.51 8.36
C ARG A 231 -10.00 -13.48 9.45
N ILE A 232 -9.62 -13.73 10.71
CA ILE A 232 -10.07 -12.96 11.86
C ILE A 232 -8.88 -12.45 12.65
N LEU A 233 -8.86 -11.14 12.90
CA LEU A 233 -7.97 -10.48 13.83
C LEU A 233 -8.78 -9.87 14.97
N THR A 234 -8.41 -10.17 16.21
CA THR A 234 -9.03 -9.58 17.40
C THR A 234 -7.98 -8.90 18.25
N PHE A 235 -8.32 -7.76 18.85
CA PHE A 235 -7.48 -7.11 19.84
C PHE A 235 -8.31 -6.29 20.85
N SER A 236 -7.69 -5.99 21.99
CA SER A 236 -8.30 -5.18 23.05
C SER A 236 -7.56 -3.86 23.24
N ASP A 237 -8.30 -2.77 23.42
CA ASP A 237 -7.77 -1.46 23.81
C ASP A 237 -8.72 -0.75 24.76
N GLY A 238 -8.21 -0.29 25.92
CA GLY A 238 -9.03 0.39 26.93
C GLY A 238 -10.26 -0.39 27.42
N GLY A 239 -10.22 -1.73 27.41
CA GLY A 239 -11.37 -2.59 27.75
C GLY A 239 -12.39 -2.76 26.61
N VAL A 240 -12.14 -2.18 25.44
CA VAL A 240 -12.94 -2.35 24.23
C VAL A 240 -12.34 -3.48 23.38
N MET A 241 -13.21 -4.37 22.89
CA MET A 241 -12.85 -5.45 21.97
C MET A 241 -13.08 -5.03 20.53
N TYR A 242 -12.06 -5.16 19.70
CA TYR A 242 -12.13 -4.95 18.26
C TYR A 242 -11.98 -6.30 17.56
N ARG A 243 -12.81 -6.52 16.55
CA ARG A 243 -12.71 -7.68 15.67
C ARG A 243 -12.75 -7.22 14.22
N LEU A 244 -11.67 -7.49 13.52
CA LEU A 244 -11.47 -7.25 12.10
C LEU A 244 -11.66 -8.57 11.36
N GLU A 245 -12.43 -8.53 10.28
CA GLU A 245 -12.60 -9.66 9.37
C GLU A 245 -12.09 -9.33 7.98
N SER A 246 -11.74 -10.39 7.26
CA SER A 246 -11.36 -10.32 5.86
C SER A 246 -12.01 -11.46 5.07
N SER A 247 -12.19 -11.28 3.76
CA SER A 247 -12.62 -12.34 2.84
C SER A 247 -11.53 -13.41 2.65
N SER A 248 -10.27 -13.09 2.92
CA SER A 248 -9.13 -14.00 2.85
C SER A 248 -8.36 -14.05 4.16
N ARG A 249 -7.36 -14.92 4.21
CA ARG A 249 -6.46 -15.03 5.35
C ARG A 249 -5.72 -13.70 5.57
N ILE A 250 -5.63 -13.25 6.82
CA ILE A 250 -4.99 -11.99 7.21
C ILE A 250 -3.48 -12.15 7.42
N ALA A 251 -3.04 -13.22 8.09
CA ALA A 251 -1.63 -13.47 8.41
C ALA A 251 -1.09 -14.71 7.66
N PRO A 252 0.22 -14.81 7.37
CA PRO A 252 0.75 -15.92 6.59
C PRO A 252 0.67 -17.26 7.34
N GLY A 253 0.48 -18.36 6.61
CA GLY A 253 0.42 -19.70 7.19
C GLY A 253 -0.88 -20.03 7.95
N LEU A 254 -0.94 -21.21 8.56
CA LEU A 254 -2.17 -21.72 9.20
C LEU A 254 -2.24 -21.49 10.72
N GLY A 255 -1.20 -20.91 11.32
CA GLY A 255 -1.10 -20.71 12.76
C GLY A 255 -1.96 -19.55 13.30
N VAL A 256 -2.02 -19.48 14.63
CA VAL A 256 -2.51 -18.32 15.37
C VAL A 256 -1.30 -17.49 15.80
N TYR A 257 -1.29 -16.21 15.45
CA TYR A 257 -0.18 -15.31 15.76
C TYR A 257 -0.62 -14.20 16.72
N ASN A 258 0.30 -13.76 17.57
CA ASN A 258 0.08 -12.56 18.36
C ASN A 258 0.09 -11.34 17.43
N VAL A 259 -0.79 -10.38 17.69
CA VAL A 259 -0.74 -9.07 17.04
C VAL A 259 -0.34 -7.99 18.01
N TYR A 260 0.47 -7.07 17.49
CA TYR A 260 0.94 -5.89 18.19
C TYR A 260 0.24 -4.68 17.61
N VAL A 261 -0.33 -3.86 18.49
CA VAL A 261 -1.14 -2.71 18.12
C VAL A 261 -0.56 -1.46 18.74
N ARG A 262 -0.43 -0.41 17.93
CA ARG A 262 -0.25 0.97 18.40
C ARG A 262 -1.55 1.71 18.19
N HIS A 263 -1.97 2.46 19.19
CA HIS A 263 -3.15 3.30 19.15
C HIS A 263 -2.75 4.77 19.28
N SER A 264 -3.35 5.62 18.46
CA SER A 264 -3.28 7.07 18.57
C SER A 264 -4.70 7.62 18.69
N ALA A 265 -5.00 8.25 19.84
CA ALA A 265 -6.31 8.81 20.13
C ALA A 265 -6.62 10.12 19.36
N SER A 266 -5.90 10.39 18.26
CA SER A 266 -6.05 11.62 17.49
C SER A 266 -7.51 11.86 17.11
N SER A 267 -8.11 12.89 17.73
CA SER A 267 -9.45 13.36 17.43
C SER A 267 -9.50 13.89 16.00
N ARG A 268 -10.24 13.23 15.11
CA ARG A 268 -10.60 13.80 13.80
C ARG A 268 -12.06 14.26 13.87
N PRO A 269 -12.34 15.55 13.65
CA PRO A 269 -13.66 16.11 13.95
C PRO A 269 -14.85 15.46 13.24
N ASN A 270 -14.65 14.75 12.11
CA ASN A 270 -15.73 14.23 11.25
C ASN A 270 -15.32 12.97 10.43
N GLY A 271 -14.52 12.07 11.00
CA GLY A 271 -13.84 11.03 10.23
C GLY A 271 -14.76 9.99 9.59
N THR A 272 -14.41 9.54 8.38
CA THR A 272 -14.91 8.30 7.75
C THR A 272 -13.90 7.19 8.06
N PHE A 273 -14.32 5.93 8.04
CA PHE A 273 -13.39 4.81 8.09
C PHE A 273 -12.40 4.87 6.92
N ILE A 274 -11.11 4.76 7.20
CA ILE A 274 -10.04 4.75 6.20
C ILE A 274 -9.07 3.65 6.61
N PHE A 275 -8.54 2.91 5.63
CA PHE A 275 -7.56 1.87 5.89
C PHE A 275 -6.51 1.80 4.77
N GLY A 276 -5.41 1.14 5.09
CA GLY A 276 -4.29 1.01 4.19
C GLY A 276 -3.21 0.09 4.75
N SER A 277 -2.06 0.13 4.10
CA SER A 277 -0.88 -0.64 4.50
C SER A 277 0.40 0.15 4.23
N ALA A 278 1.48 -0.28 4.87
CA ALA A 278 2.82 0.22 4.61
C ALA A 278 3.82 -0.94 4.59
N ASP A 279 4.94 -0.76 3.89
CA ASP A 279 6.06 -1.71 3.90
C ASP A 279 6.67 -1.84 5.30
N ARG A 280 6.50 -0.83 6.16
CA ARG A 280 7.03 -0.83 7.52
C ARG A 280 6.11 -0.10 8.50
N PRO A 281 5.92 -0.61 9.72
CA PRO A 281 5.14 0.08 10.75
C PRO A 281 5.72 1.45 11.13
N GLU A 282 7.04 1.61 11.06
CA GLU A 282 7.75 2.88 11.31
C GLU A 282 7.19 4.02 10.45
N TYR A 283 6.76 3.72 9.21
CA TYR A 283 6.28 4.73 8.26
C TYR A 283 4.88 5.25 8.58
N LEU A 284 4.18 4.62 9.52
CA LEU A 284 2.83 4.97 9.96
C LEU A 284 2.84 5.73 11.30
N ILE A 285 4.02 6.03 11.84
CA ILE A 285 4.18 6.46 13.24
C ILE A 285 4.81 7.84 13.32
N HIS A 286 4.34 8.58 14.31
CA HIS A 286 4.77 9.92 14.65
C HIS A 286 5.41 9.94 16.03
N GLU A 287 6.45 10.76 16.18
CA GLU A 287 6.89 11.35 17.45
C GLU A 287 6.17 12.67 17.71
#